data_AF-A0A8E5IHB5-F1
#
_entry.id   AF-A0A8E5IHB5-F1
#
_cell.length_a   1.000
_cell.length_b   1.000
_cell.length_c   1.000
_cell.angle_alpha   90.00
_cell.angle_beta   90.00
_cell.angle_gamma   90.00
#
_symmetry.space_group_name_H-M   'P 1'
#
loop_
_entity.id
_entity.type
_entity.pdbx_description
1 polymer ?
#
loop_
_entity_poly.entity_id
_entity_poly.type
_entity_poly.pdbx_seq_one_letter_code
_entity_poly.pdbx_strand_id
1 'polypeptide(L)'
;MKINKKYQIEVIKDKDKTLFIVYATDIYSPSEFFSKIESDLKKKKVGGDVFFDLIIPNGGKKDRYVHTSFNGERLTSYTLNKVTETDKYKSLSERSASFFKNNFNNINANLLSKATSFALKQGIPI
;
A
#
# COMPACT_ATOMS: atom_id res chain seq x y z
N MET A 1 10.01 -6.59 -21.91
CA MET A 1 9.89 -5.61 -20.81
C MET A 1 9.00 -6.24 -19.74
N LYS A 2 9.50 -6.55 -18.53
CA LYS A 2 8.63 -7.06 -17.46
C LYS A 2 7.63 -5.95 -17.12
N ILE A 3 6.34 -6.20 -17.29
CA ILE A 3 5.30 -5.24 -16.91
C ILE A 3 5.32 -5.19 -15.38
N ASN A 4 6.03 -4.22 -14.80
CA ASN A 4 5.94 -3.96 -13.37
C ASN A 4 4.52 -3.51 -13.08
N LYS A 5 3.82 -4.26 -12.20
CA LYS A 5 2.49 -3.86 -11.74
C LYS A 5 2.60 -2.48 -11.09
N LYS A 6 1.55 -1.66 -11.24
CA LYS A 6 1.48 -0.31 -10.65
C LYS A 6 1.26 -0.32 -9.14
N TYR A 7 0.70 -1.42 -8.65
CA TYR A 7 0.52 -1.71 -7.24
C TYR A 7 0.68 -3.22 -6.98
N GLN A 8 0.87 -3.58 -5.72
CA GLN A 8 0.75 -4.94 -5.21
C GLN A 8 -0.16 -4.98 -3.98
N ILE A 9 -0.81 -6.12 -3.74
CA ILE A 9 -1.75 -6.30 -2.62
C ILE A 9 -1.24 -7.41 -1.72
N GLU A 10 -0.99 -7.09 -0.45
CA GLU A 10 -0.84 -8.06 0.63
C GLU A 10 -2.19 -8.25 1.34
N VAL A 11 -2.50 -9.50 1.70
CA VAL A 11 -3.69 -9.85 2.47
C VAL A 11 -3.24 -10.37 3.82
N ILE A 12 -3.74 -9.75 4.88
CA ILE A 12 -3.49 -10.13 6.26
C ILE A 12 -4.81 -10.59 6.85
N LYS A 13 -4.81 -11.81 7.38
CA LYS A 13 -5.94 -12.35 8.14
C LYS A 13 -5.56 -12.31 9.61
N ASP A 14 -6.27 -11.52 10.39
CA ASP A 14 -6.11 -11.46 11.84
C ASP A 14 -7.44 -11.82 12.50
N LYS A 15 -7.52 -13.04 13.03
CA LYS A 15 -8.72 -13.66 13.61
C LYS A 15 -9.95 -13.43 12.72
N ASP A 16 -10.78 -12.45 13.07
CA ASP A 16 -12.07 -12.13 12.45
C ASP A 16 -12.01 -10.95 11.47
N LYS A 17 -10.83 -10.34 11.28
CA LYS A 17 -10.63 -9.18 10.41
C LYS A 17 -9.70 -9.52 9.25
N THR A 18 -10.13 -9.17 8.04
CA THR A 18 -9.24 -9.15 6.88
C THR A 18 -8.75 -7.73 6.67
N LEU A 19 -7.45 -7.59 6.44
CA LEU A 19 -6.80 -6.34 6.12
C LEU A 19 -6.06 -6.49 4.80
N PHE A 20 -6.26 -5.53 3.91
CA PHE A 20 -5.58 -5.43 2.64
C PHE A 20 -4.58 -4.27 2.71
N ILE A 21 -3.33 -4.50 2.32
CA ILE A 21 -2.35 -3.44 2.11
C ILE A 21 -2.05 -3.36 0.63
N VAL A 22 -2.35 -2.21 0.04
CA VAL A 22 -2.06 -1.88 -1.35
C VAL A 22 -0.79 -1.04 -1.39
N TYR A 23 0.32 -1.65 -1.78
CA TYR A 23 1.58 -0.96 -1.99
C TYR A 23 1.59 -0.32 -3.36
N ALA A 24 1.78 1.00 -3.43
CA ALA A 24 2.19 1.63 -4.68
C ALA A 24 3.58 1.08 -5.06
N THR A 25 3.73 0.65 -6.31
CA THR A 25 5.02 0.15 -6.85
C THR A 25 5.47 0.96 -8.06
N ASP A 26 4.70 1.98 -8.44
CA ASP A 26 5.03 2.92 -9.50
C ASP A 26 4.65 4.36 -9.09
N ILE A 27 5.02 5.33 -9.92
CA ILE A 27 4.80 6.77 -9.69
C ILE A 27 3.32 7.17 -9.70
N TYR A 28 2.45 6.30 -10.20
CA TYR A 28 1.02 6.52 -10.28
C TYR A 28 0.37 6.14 -8.95
N SER A 29 -0.57 6.95 -8.48
CA SER A 29 -1.28 6.66 -7.24
C SER A 29 -2.17 5.43 -7.43
N PRO A 30 -2.23 4.49 -6.46
CA PRO A 30 -3.20 3.40 -6.46
C PRO A 30 -4.66 3.86 -6.65
N SER A 31 -4.98 5.11 -6.29
CA SER A 31 -6.31 5.69 -6.51
C SER A 31 -6.73 5.76 -7.97
N GLU A 32 -5.77 5.87 -8.90
CA GLU A 32 -6.02 5.83 -10.34
C GLU A 32 -6.47 4.44 -10.82
N PHE A 33 -6.31 3.41 -9.98
CA PHE A 33 -6.58 2.02 -10.31
C PHE A 33 -7.67 1.39 -9.43
N PHE A 34 -8.52 2.18 -8.78
CA PHE A 34 -9.54 1.66 -7.86
C PHE A 34 -10.40 0.53 -8.46
N SER A 35 -10.92 0.69 -9.67
CA SER A 35 -11.74 -0.36 -10.30
C SER A 35 -10.96 -1.67 -10.51
N LYS A 36 -9.65 -1.59 -10.77
CA LYS A 36 -8.79 -2.76 -10.92
C LYS A 36 -8.47 -3.40 -9.56
N ILE A 37 -8.21 -2.58 -8.56
CA ILE A 37 -8.00 -3.01 -7.17
C ILE A 37 -9.25 -3.71 -6.65
N GLU A 38 -10.44 -3.14 -6.83
CA GLU A 38 -11.71 -3.78 -6.50
C GLU A 38 -11.86 -5.14 -7.19
N SER A 39 -11.56 -5.23 -8.49
CA SER A 39 -11.58 -6.52 -9.22
C SER A 39 -10.61 -7.55 -8.63
N ASP A 40 -9.42 -7.13 -8.19
CA ASP A 40 -8.46 -8.00 -7.54
C ASP A 40 -8.87 -8.41 -6.11
N LEU A 41 -9.54 -7.51 -5.38
CA LEU A 41 -10.07 -7.76 -4.03
C LEU A 41 -11.30 -8.68 -4.07
N LYS A 42 -12.21 -8.54 -5.05
CA LYS A 42 -13.36 -9.43 -5.25
C LYS A 42 -12.96 -10.90 -5.34
N LYS A 43 -11.83 -11.19 -5.99
CA LYS A 43 -11.28 -12.55 -6.11
C LYS A 43 -10.97 -13.17 -4.74
N LYS A 44 -10.82 -12.37 -3.69
CA LYS A 44 -10.57 -12.82 -2.31
C LYS A 44 -11.86 -13.23 -1.58
N LYS A 45 -13.04 -12.87 -2.11
CA LYS A 45 -14.38 -13.22 -1.59
C LYS A 45 -14.60 -12.87 -0.11
N VAL A 46 -13.92 -11.83 0.37
CA VAL A 46 -14.04 -11.34 1.76
C VAL A 46 -13.96 -9.81 1.75
N GLY A 47 -14.71 -9.17 2.65
CA GLY A 47 -14.57 -7.75 2.96
C GLY A 47 -13.45 -7.49 3.97
N GLY A 48 -13.07 -6.22 4.14
CA GLY A 48 -12.01 -5.86 5.07
C GLY A 48 -11.55 -4.41 4.94
N ASP A 49 -10.64 -3.99 5.81
CA ASP A 49 -10.04 -2.67 5.72
C ASP A 49 -8.96 -2.65 4.64
N VAL A 50 -8.91 -1.58 3.85
CA VAL A 50 -7.96 -1.40 2.76
C VAL A 50 -7.08 -0.20 3.08
N PHE A 51 -5.80 -0.46 3.28
CA PHE A 51 -4.76 0.54 3.49
C PHE A 51 -3.95 0.69 2.22
N PHE A 52 -3.58 1.92 1.88
CA PHE A 52 -2.73 2.23 0.76
C PHE A 52 -1.42 2.81 1.29
N ASP A 53 -0.29 2.25 0.85
CA ASP A 53 1.02 2.86 1.05
C ASP A 53 1.40 3.66 -0.20
N LEU A 54 1.46 4.98 -0.04
CA LEU A 54 1.73 5.95 -1.09
C LEU A 54 3.19 6.41 -1.08
N ILE A 55 4.11 5.69 -0.44
CA ILE A 55 5.52 6.13 -0.36
C ILE A 55 6.16 6.35 -1.73
N ILE A 56 5.82 5.56 -2.75
CA ILE A 56 6.39 5.71 -4.09
C ILE A 56 5.94 7.03 -4.75
N PRO A 57 4.63 7.31 -4.90
CA PRO A 57 4.17 8.57 -5.48
C PRO A 57 4.38 9.80 -4.57
N ASN A 58 4.35 9.66 -3.24
CA ASN A 58 4.36 10.79 -2.31
C ASN A 58 5.71 11.03 -1.60
N GLY A 59 6.61 10.05 -1.61
CA GLY A 59 7.81 10.04 -0.75
C GLY A 59 7.48 9.81 0.73
N GLY A 60 8.45 10.08 1.61
CA GLY A 60 8.32 9.95 3.07
C GLY A 60 7.51 11.06 3.76
N LYS A 61 6.46 11.58 3.11
CA LYS A 61 5.61 12.66 3.67
C LYS A 61 4.61 12.12 4.68
N LYS A 62 4.09 12.99 5.56
CA LYS A 62 3.10 12.64 6.62
C LYS A 62 1.80 11.97 6.10
N ASP A 63 1.48 12.12 4.82
CA ASP A 63 0.28 11.54 4.19
C ASP A 63 0.61 10.26 3.39
N ARG A 64 1.58 9.47 3.89
CA ARG A 64 2.01 8.21 3.27
C ARG A 64 0.90 7.16 3.28
N TYR A 65 0.17 7.03 4.38
CA TYR A 65 -0.87 6.03 4.52
C TYR A 65 -2.26 6.64 4.52
N VAL A 66 -3.11 6.07 3.69
CA VAL A 66 -4.53 6.38 3.63
C VAL A 66 -5.34 5.09 3.59
N HIS A 67 -6.62 5.14 3.94
CA HIS A 67 -7.45 3.95 4.04
C HIS A 67 -8.92 4.18 3.69
N THR A 68 -9.58 3.07 3.42
CA THR A 68 -11.03 2.91 3.22
C THR A 68 -11.38 1.47 3.63
N SER A 69 -12.62 1.03 3.43
CA SER A 69 -13.00 -0.37 3.61
C SER A 69 -13.49 -0.96 2.29
N PHE A 70 -13.50 -2.29 2.19
CA PHE A 70 -14.01 -3.05 1.05
C PHE A 70 -15.12 -3.97 1.54
N ASN A 71 -16.31 -3.89 0.95
CA ASN A 71 -17.47 -4.65 1.40
C ASN A 71 -17.59 -6.05 0.77
N GLY A 72 -16.56 -6.51 0.03
CA GLY A 72 -16.61 -7.73 -0.75
C GLY A 72 -16.88 -7.50 -2.24
N GLU A 73 -17.44 -6.34 -2.59
CA GLU A 73 -17.77 -5.95 -3.97
C GLU A 73 -17.13 -4.63 -4.39
N ARG A 74 -17.16 -3.59 -3.56
CA ARG A 74 -16.61 -2.26 -3.86
C ARG A 74 -15.93 -1.65 -2.65
N LEU A 75 -15.07 -0.66 -2.91
CA LEU A 75 -14.59 0.22 -1.86
C LEU A 75 -15.78 1.02 -1.32
N THR A 76 -15.84 1.19 0.00
CA THR A 76 -16.94 1.90 0.67
C THR A 76 -16.86 3.41 0.47
N SER A 77 -15.66 3.92 0.19
CA SER A 77 -15.41 5.33 -0.17
C SER A 77 -14.24 5.43 -1.13
N TYR A 78 -14.36 6.33 -2.11
CA TYR A 78 -13.26 6.75 -3.00
C TYR A 78 -12.50 7.99 -2.48
N THR A 79 -13.05 8.65 -1.45
CA THR A 79 -12.34 9.64 -0.65
C THR A 79 -11.62 8.91 0.47
N LEU A 80 -10.30 8.86 0.42
CA LEU A 80 -9.49 8.07 1.36
C LEU A 80 -9.19 8.87 2.62
N ASN A 81 -9.33 8.23 3.78
CA ASN A 81 -9.01 8.83 5.08
C ASN A 81 -7.52 8.66 5.39
N LYS A 82 -6.91 9.64 6.05
CA LYS A 82 -5.53 9.51 6.50
C LYS A 82 -5.45 8.56 7.69
N VAL A 83 -4.40 7.74 7.74
CA VAL A 83 -4.13 6.96 8.95
C VAL A 83 -3.50 7.88 10.00
N THR A 84 -4.24 8.16 11.07
CA THR A 84 -3.80 9.07 12.14
C THR A 84 -3.38 8.35 13.41
N GLU A 85 -3.77 7.08 13.61
CA GLU A 85 -3.37 6.36 14.82
C GLU A 85 -1.89 5.95 14.77
N THR A 86 -1.10 6.41 15.75
CA THR A 86 0.36 6.19 15.82
C THR A 86 0.73 4.71 15.75
N ASP A 87 0.08 3.85 16.53
CA ASP A 87 0.39 2.42 16.57
C ASP A 87 0.07 1.73 15.23
N LYS A 88 -1.02 2.15 14.59
CA LYS A 88 -1.42 1.65 13.28
C LYS A 88 -0.42 2.07 12.21
N TYR A 89 -0.03 3.35 12.22
CA TYR A 89 0.99 3.88 11.32
C TYR A 89 2.32 3.12 11.47
N LYS A 90 2.77 2.92 12.71
CA LYS A 90 4.00 2.16 13.00
C LYS A 90 3.95 0.74 12.46
N SER A 91 2.85 0.03 12.72
CA SER A 91 2.66 -1.35 12.22
C SER A 91 2.66 -1.42 10.68
N LEU A 92 2.01 -0.45 10.01
CA LEU A 92 2.04 -0.33 8.55
C LEU A 92 3.45 -0.05 8.04
N SER A 93 4.21 0.82 8.72
CA SER A 93 5.59 1.15 8.35
C SER A 93 6.53 -0.06 8.43
N GLU A 94 6.44 -0.86 9.49
CA GLU A 94 7.21 -2.09 9.65
C GLU A 94 6.92 -3.10 8.52
N ARG A 95 5.64 -3.31 8.21
CA ARG A 95 5.22 -4.22 7.13
C ARG A 95 5.70 -3.74 5.76
N SER A 96 5.49 -2.46 5.49
CA SER A 96 5.87 -1.86 4.21
C SER A 96 7.38 -1.89 4.02
N ALA A 97 8.17 -1.66 5.07
CA ALA A 97 9.63 -1.78 5.01
C ALA A 97 10.06 -3.20 4.61
N SER A 98 9.45 -4.23 5.19
CA SER A 98 9.68 -5.63 4.80
C SER A 98 9.30 -5.89 3.33
N PHE A 99 8.11 -5.44 2.92
CA PHE A 99 7.64 -5.58 1.54
C PHE A 99 8.61 -4.95 0.54
N PHE A 100 8.99 -3.68 0.74
CA PHE A 100 9.85 -2.96 -0.19
C PHE A 100 11.27 -3.50 -0.22
N LYS A 101 11.83 -3.94 0.92
CA LYS A 101 13.13 -4.62 0.95
C LYS A 101 13.15 -5.82 0.02
N ASN A 102 12.13 -6.66 0.12
CA ASN A 102 12.03 -7.91 -0.65
C ASN A 102 11.68 -7.66 -2.13
N ASN A 103 11.12 -6.50 -2.46
CA ASN A 103 10.63 -6.18 -3.81
C ASN A 103 11.33 -4.98 -4.45
N PHE A 104 12.43 -4.47 -3.89
CA PHE A 104 13.02 -3.18 -4.28
C PHE A 104 13.38 -3.09 -5.77
N ASN A 105 13.86 -4.21 -6.35
CA ASN A 105 14.22 -4.26 -7.77
C ASN A 105 13.00 -4.23 -8.73
N ASN A 106 11.78 -4.37 -8.19
CA ASN A 106 10.52 -4.42 -8.93
C ASN A 106 9.65 -3.16 -8.73
N ILE A 107 10.16 -2.12 -8.07
CA ILE A 107 9.46 -0.85 -7.87
C ILE A 107 10.09 0.27 -8.70
N ASN A 108 9.31 1.31 -9.03
CA ASN A 108 9.82 2.54 -9.62
C ASN A 108 10.18 3.55 -8.52
N ALA A 109 11.43 3.54 -8.08
CA ALA A 109 11.90 4.41 -7.00
C ALA A 109 12.32 5.82 -7.46
N ASN A 110 12.04 6.23 -8.70
CA ASN A 110 12.60 7.45 -9.29
C ASN A 110 12.18 8.76 -8.61
N LEU A 111 11.02 8.78 -7.94
CA LEU A 111 10.53 9.93 -7.19
C LEU A 111 11.03 9.98 -5.73
N LEU A 112 11.71 8.94 -5.27
CA LEU A 112 12.20 8.86 -3.90
C LEU A 112 13.51 9.62 -3.73
N SER A 113 13.67 10.25 -2.56
CA SER A 113 14.98 10.77 -2.16
C SER A 113 15.99 9.62 -1.98
N LYS A 114 17.29 9.90 -2.16
CA LYS A 114 18.35 8.90 -1.92
C LYS A 114 18.25 8.26 -0.53
N ALA A 115 17.92 9.05 0.49
CA ALA A 115 17.73 8.57 1.86
C ALA A 115 16.53 7.62 1.98
N THR A 116 15.38 7.99 1.39
CA THR A 116 14.18 7.14 1.36
C THR A 116 14.42 5.84 0.59
N SER A 117 15.04 5.91 -0.60
CA SER A 117 15.41 4.73 -1.38
C SER A 117 16.34 3.81 -0.61
N PHE A 118 17.35 4.37 0.08
CA PHE A 118 18.24 3.60 0.93
C PHE A 118 17.49 2.90 2.05
N ALA A 119 16.63 3.62 2.78
CA ALA A 119 15.82 3.06 3.87
C ALA A 119 14.96 1.89 3.38
N LEU A 120 14.23 2.06 2.27
CA LEU A 120 13.43 0.98 1.67
C LEU A 120 14.27 -0.23 1.26
N LYS A 121 15.45 -0.02 0.67
CA LYS A 121 16.35 -1.10 0.28
C LYS A 121 16.90 -1.89 1.47
N GLN A 122 17.08 -1.23 2.61
CA GLN A 122 17.52 -1.87 3.86
C GLN A 122 16.37 -2.48 4.67
N GLY A 123 15.12 -2.12 4.36
CA GLY A 123 13.94 -2.48 5.14
C GLY A 123 13.85 -1.72 6.45
N ILE A 124 14.30 -0.46 6.45
CA ILE A 124 14.17 0.46 7.58
C ILE A 124 12.78 1.11 7.51
N PRO A 125 11.95 1.00 8.56
CA PRO A 125 10.67 1.69 8.64
C PRO A 125 10.86 3.22 8.64
N ILE A 126 10.02 3.93 7.89
CA ILE A 126 9.97 5.39 7.81
C ILE A 126 8.55 5.95 7.89
#